data_AF-A0A135VP33-F1
#
_entry.id   AF-A0A135VP33-F1
#
_cell.length_a   1.000
_cell.length_b   1.000
_cell.length_c   1.000
_cell.angle_alpha   90.00
_cell.angle_beta   90.00
_cell.angle_gamma   90.00
#
_symmetry.space_group_name_H-M   'P 1'
#
loop_
_entity.id
_entity.type
_entity.pdbx_description
1 polymer ?
#
loop_
_entity_poly.entity_id
_entity_poly.type
_entity_poly.pdbx_seq_one_letter_code
_entity_poly.pdbx_strand_id
1 'polypeptide(L)'
;MSEEDTYIRAKLTDINGAIERLTQMLNRMIEVISAITEVQENTSELTLAVNANTERLDEIIRLVKELELAAPVAAGAGGPSLADKSAVSNLQSVLDTLETQVREGVIASDLAQKINESAEILEGKGAASAIIVKMQRWTRILRTYGRVDTISPADLSKLRTDIKEWSKDISKMR
;
A
#
# COMPACT_ATOMS: atom_id res chain seq x y z
N MET A 1 -1.01 -16.13 -70.14
CA MET A 1 -0.43 -15.31 -69.05
C MET A 1 1.04 -15.64 -68.99
N SER A 2 1.93 -14.66 -69.00
CA SER A 2 3.36 -14.92 -68.86
C SER A 2 3.68 -15.33 -67.42
N GLU A 3 4.74 -16.10 -67.23
CA GLU A 3 5.22 -16.49 -65.89
C GLU A 3 5.50 -15.26 -65.01
N GLU A 4 5.93 -14.16 -65.64
CA GLU A 4 6.18 -12.86 -65.03
C GLU A 4 4.89 -12.25 -64.44
N ASP A 5 3.75 -12.34 -65.13
CA ASP A 5 2.46 -11.84 -64.65
C ASP A 5 1.94 -12.68 -63.46
N THR A 6 2.28 -13.97 -63.43
CA THR A 6 1.94 -14.88 -62.31
C THR A 6 2.78 -14.56 -61.07
N TYR A 7 4.07 -14.29 -61.26
CA TYR A 7 4.99 -13.90 -60.19
C TYR A 7 4.63 -12.55 -59.58
N ILE A 8 4.28 -11.57 -60.41
CA ILE A 8 3.86 -10.23 -59.95
C ILE A 8 2.58 -10.32 -59.12
N ARG A 9 1.59 -11.12 -59.55
CA ARG A 9 0.36 -11.33 -58.76
C ARG A 9 0.65 -12.00 -57.41
N ALA A 10 1.51 -13.02 -57.37
CA ALA A 10 1.89 -13.67 -56.11
C ALA A 10 2.55 -12.67 -55.15
N LYS A 11 3.47 -11.83 -55.64
CA LYS A 11 4.11 -10.79 -54.83
C LYS A 11 3.13 -9.70 -54.35
N LEU A 12 2.18 -9.30 -55.19
CA LEU A 12 1.14 -8.34 -54.79
C LEU A 12 0.22 -8.94 -53.72
N THR A 13 -0.12 -10.22 -53.79
CA THR A 13 -0.87 -10.92 -52.74
C THR A 13 -0.09 -10.98 -51.42
N ASP A 14 1.21 -11.28 -51.46
CA ASP A 14 2.06 -11.29 -50.26
C ASP A 14 2.16 -9.89 -49.62
N ILE A 15 2.31 -8.85 -50.44
CA ILE A 15 2.37 -7.45 -49.98
C ILE A 15 1.03 -7.05 -49.35
N ASN A 16 -0.09 -7.37 -50.00
CA ASN A 16 -1.41 -7.07 -49.44
C ASN A 16 -1.64 -7.78 -48.10
N GLY A 17 -1.22 -9.05 -47.97
CA GLY A 17 -1.28 -9.77 -46.70
C GLY A 17 -0.36 -9.18 -45.63
N ALA A 18 0.81 -8.66 -46.01
CA ALA A 18 1.69 -7.95 -45.08
C ALA A 18 1.10 -6.61 -44.62
N ILE A 19 0.46 -5.86 -45.52
CA ILE A 19 -0.26 -4.61 -45.21
C ILE A 19 -1.40 -4.89 -44.25
N GLU A 20 -2.20 -5.94 -44.48
CA GLU A 20 -3.32 -6.29 -43.60
C GLU A 20 -2.86 -6.67 -42.19
N ARG A 21 -1.75 -7.40 -42.06
CA ARG A 21 -1.11 -7.67 -40.76
C ARG A 21 -0.61 -6.40 -40.09
N LEU A 22 -0.02 -5.46 -40.85
CA LEU A 22 0.43 -4.17 -40.32
C LEU A 22 -0.76 -3.31 -39.84
N THR A 23 -1.87 -3.32 -40.57
CA THR A 23 -3.10 -2.61 -40.16
C THR A 23 -3.66 -3.19 -38.87
N GLN A 24 -3.73 -4.51 -38.74
CA GLN A 24 -4.16 -5.16 -37.48
C GLN A 24 -3.22 -4.83 -36.32
N MET A 25 -1.91 -4.80 -36.56
CA MET A 25 -0.93 -4.44 -35.54
C MET A 25 -1.05 -2.97 -35.11
N LEU A 26 -1.30 -2.07 -36.06
CA LEU A 26 -1.56 -0.64 -35.79
C LEU A 26 -2.82 -0.45 -34.95
N ASN A 27 -3.91 -1.12 -35.30
CA ASN A 27 -5.15 -1.05 -34.51
C ASN A 27 -4.93 -1.53 -33.07
N ARG A 28 -4.19 -2.64 -32.91
CA ARG A 28 -3.85 -3.14 -31.58
C ARG A 28 -2.92 -2.21 -30.81
N MET A 29 -2.00 -1.54 -31.47
CA MET A 29 -1.17 -0.50 -30.83
C MET A 29 -2.01 0.70 -30.38
N ILE A 30 -3.02 1.10 -31.16
CA ILE A 30 -3.94 2.18 -30.77
C ILE A 30 -4.73 1.79 -29.51
N GLU A 31 -5.26 0.57 -29.45
CA GLU A 31 -5.95 0.05 -28.26
C GLU A 31 -5.05 0.05 -27.02
N VAL A 32 -3.81 -0.42 -27.16
CA VAL A 32 -2.84 -0.45 -26.06
C VAL A 32 -2.47 0.96 -25.60
N ILE A 33 -2.26 1.91 -26.53
CA ILE A 33 -1.98 3.30 -26.17
C ILE A 33 -3.17 3.93 -25.44
N SER A 34 -4.40 3.66 -25.90
CA SER A 34 -5.60 4.16 -25.22
C SER A 34 -5.70 3.63 -23.79
N ALA A 35 -5.44 2.33 -23.58
CA ALA A 35 -5.43 1.74 -22.24
C ALA A 35 -4.30 2.30 -21.36
N ILE A 36 -3.12 2.57 -21.94
CA ILE A 36 -2.02 3.21 -21.20
C ILE A 36 -2.40 4.62 -20.77
N THR A 37 -3.03 5.41 -21.65
CA THR A 37 -3.49 6.77 -21.32
C THR A 37 -4.50 6.74 -20.17
N GLU A 38 -5.46 5.82 -20.20
CA GLU A 38 -6.44 5.64 -19.11
C GLU A 38 -5.74 5.27 -17.78
N VAL A 39 -4.77 4.35 -17.82
CA VAL A 39 -3.99 4.00 -16.63
C VAL A 39 -3.16 5.18 -16.12
N GLN A 40 -2.59 6.00 -17.01
CA GLN A 40 -1.86 7.21 -16.63
C GLN A 40 -2.76 8.25 -15.97
N GLU A 41 -3.97 8.46 -16.50
CA GLU A 41 -4.96 9.37 -15.93
C GLU A 41 -5.38 8.89 -14.53
N ASN A 42 -5.73 7.61 -14.38
CA ASN A 42 -6.04 7.00 -13.08
C ASN A 42 -4.86 7.11 -12.09
N THR A 43 -3.62 6.97 -12.57
CA THR A 43 -2.42 7.11 -11.72
C THR A 43 -2.21 8.56 -11.28
N SER A 44 -2.49 9.53 -12.15
CA SER A 44 -2.43 10.96 -11.84
C SER A 44 -3.49 11.33 -10.80
N GLU A 45 -4.72 10.86 -10.97
CA GLU A 45 -5.79 11.05 -9.98
C GLU A 45 -5.46 10.43 -8.63
N LEU A 46 -4.91 9.21 -8.63
CA LEU A 46 -4.46 8.54 -7.40
C LEU A 46 -3.34 9.33 -6.70
N THR A 47 -2.40 9.88 -7.46
CA THR A 47 -1.31 10.70 -6.91
C THR A 47 -1.86 11.96 -6.25
N LEU A 48 -2.85 12.63 -6.87
CA LEU A 48 -3.53 13.77 -6.28
C LEU A 48 -4.28 13.40 -4.99
N ALA A 49 -4.98 12.26 -4.98
CA ALA A 49 -5.68 11.77 -3.80
C ALA A 49 -4.73 11.42 -2.65
N VAL A 50 -3.59 10.78 -2.96
CA VAL A 50 -2.53 10.46 -1.98
C VAL A 50 -1.92 11.73 -1.39
N ASN A 51 -1.64 12.75 -2.22
CA ASN A 51 -1.13 14.03 -1.74
C ASN A 51 -2.14 14.71 -0.81
N ALA A 52 -3.41 14.78 -1.19
CA ALA A 52 -4.46 15.36 -0.35
C ALA A 52 -4.64 14.60 0.99
N ASN A 53 -4.50 13.27 0.97
CA ASN A 53 -4.55 12.46 2.19
C ASN A 53 -3.30 12.64 3.06
N THR A 54 -2.13 12.85 2.44
CA THR A 54 -0.88 13.13 3.16
C THR A 54 -0.96 14.47 3.87
N GLU A 55 -1.48 15.51 3.22
CA GLU A 55 -1.69 16.83 3.84
C GLU A 55 -2.65 16.74 5.05
N ARG A 56 -3.74 15.98 4.93
CA ARG A 56 -4.67 15.74 6.05
C ARG A 56 -4.02 14.96 7.20
N LEU A 57 -3.17 13.99 6.88
CA LEU A 57 -2.40 13.24 7.87
C LEU A 57 -1.41 14.15 8.61
N ASP A 58 -0.70 15.02 7.90
CA ASP A 58 0.21 16.00 8.50
C ASP A 58 -0.54 16.98 9.42
N GLU A 59 -1.73 17.42 9.03
CA GLU A 59 -2.59 18.25 9.86
C GLU A 59 -3.02 17.52 11.14
N ILE A 60 -3.44 16.25 11.04
CA ILE A 60 -3.78 15.41 12.20
C ILE A 60 -2.55 15.24 13.11
N ILE A 61 -1.38 14.95 12.54
CA ILE A 61 -0.13 14.80 13.30
C ILE A 61 0.20 16.11 14.04
N ARG A 62 -0.01 17.27 13.39
CA ARG A 62 0.19 18.58 14.02
C ARG A 62 -0.76 18.77 15.20
N LEU A 63 -2.05 18.49 15.02
CA LEU A 63 -3.05 18.58 16.08
C LEU A 63 -2.75 17.64 17.26
N VAL A 64 -2.26 16.42 16.98
CA VAL A 64 -1.83 15.46 18.01
C VAL A 64 -0.62 15.99 18.79
N LYS A 65 0.37 16.57 18.11
CA LYS A 65 1.53 17.20 18.78
C LYS A 65 1.12 18.40 19.64
N GLU A 66 0.17 19.22 19.16
CA GLU A 66 -0.40 20.32 19.93
C GLU A 66 -1.14 19.83 21.19
N LEU A 67 -1.85 18.69 21.09
CA LEU A 67 -2.49 18.03 22.23
C LEU A 67 -1.49 17.44 23.24
N GLU A 68 -0.36 16.88 22.79
CA GLU A 68 0.72 16.40 23.67
C GLU A 68 1.38 17.56 24.44
N LEU A 69 1.53 18.73 23.82
CA LEU A 69 2.07 19.94 24.46
C LEU A 69 1.09 20.59 25.45
N ALA A 70 -0.22 20.35 25.32
CA ALA A 70 -1.26 20.92 26.17
C ALA A 70 -1.64 20.04 27.38
N ALA A 71 -1.07 18.84 27.51
CA ALA A 71 -1.35 17.95 28.64
C ALA A 71 -0.61 18.43 29.92
N PRO A 72 -1.32 18.72 31.03
CA PRO A 72 -0.66 19.10 32.26
C PRO A 72 0.07 17.89 32.85
N VAL A 73 1.34 18.10 33.21
CA VAL A 73 2.17 17.19 34.01
C VAL A 73 1.53 17.10 35.40
N ALA A 74 0.61 16.16 35.59
CA ALA A 74 0.01 15.86 36.88
C ALA A 74 0.22 14.38 37.23
N ALA A 75 1.26 14.18 38.04
CA ALA A 75 1.38 13.24 39.16
C ALA A 75 1.14 11.75 38.93
N GLY A 76 2.17 10.96 39.26
CA GLY A 76 2.03 9.53 39.49
C GLY A 76 1.19 9.21 40.74
N ALA A 77 0.52 8.05 40.69
CA ALA A 77 0.28 7.10 41.79
C ALA A 77 -0.76 6.05 41.34
N GLY A 78 -0.37 4.77 41.43
CA GLY A 78 -1.22 3.58 41.59
C GLY A 78 -2.62 3.53 40.98
N GLY A 79 -2.75 2.87 39.83
CA GLY A 79 -4.01 2.43 39.22
C GLY A 79 -3.90 2.44 37.68
N PRO A 80 -4.56 1.53 36.94
CA PRO A 80 -4.49 1.50 35.48
C PRO A 80 -5.04 2.84 34.98
N SER A 81 -4.12 3.67 34.52
CA SER A 81 -4.29 5.11 34.44
C SER A 81 -5.15 5.44 33.22
N LEU A 82 -5.83 6.59 33.25
CA LEU A 82 -6.54 7.12 32.08
C LEU A 82 -5.62 7.25 30.85
N ALA A 83 -4.30 7.38 31.08
CA ALA A 83 -3.26 7.37 30.05
C ALA A 83 -3.10 6.00 29.38
N ASP A 84 -3.35 4.88 30.07
CA ASP A 84 -3.33 3.54 29.47
C ASP A 84 -4.53 3.35 28.52
N LYS A 85 -5.70 3.89 28.89
CA LYS A 85 -6.89 3.87 28.02
C LYS A 85 -6.73 4.79 26.79
N SER A 86 -6.07 5.93 26.95
CA SER A 86 -5.71 6.83 25.85
C SER A 86 -4.65 6.21 24.94
N ALA A 87 -3.63 5.56 25.50
CA ALA A 87 -2.60 4.86 24.74
C ALA A 87 -3.16 3.69 23.94
N VAL A 88 -4.09 2.92 24.50
CA VAL A 88 -4.79 1.84 23.78
C VAL A 88 -5.68 2.40 22.68
N SER A 89 -6.35 3.54 22.90
CA SER A 89 -7.15 4.21 21.86
C SER A 89 -6.28 4.73 20.70
N ASN A 90 -5.09 5.25 21.00
CA ASN A 90 -4.13 5.70 19.98
C ASN A 90 -3.48 4.52 19.24
N LEU A 91 -3.26 3.40 19.91
CA LEU A 91 -2.80 2.16 19.26
C LEU A 91 -3.88 1.60 18.32
N GLN A 92 -5.15 1.66 18.73
CA GLN A 92 -6.26 1.23 17.90
C GLN A 92 -6.41 2.12 16.65
N SER A 93 -6.25 3.45 16.79
CA SER A 93 -6.32 4.34 15.62
C SER A 93 -5.17 4.15 14.62
N VAL A 94 -3.96 3.82 15.10
CA VAL A 94 -2.83 3.46 14.24
C VAL A 94 -3.11 2.17 13.47
N LEU A 95 -3.72 1.18 14.12
CA LEU A 95 -4.11 -0.08 13.48
C LEU A 95 -5.25 0.11 12.47
N ASP A 96 -6.23 0.95 12.77
CA ASP A 96 -7.32 1.28 11.84
C ASP A 96 -6.78 2.04 10.61
N THR A 97 -5.76 2.88 10.80
CA THR A 97 -5.06 3.58 9.71
C THR A 97 -4.25 2.59 8.86
N LEU A 98 -3.57 1.63 9.49
CA LEU A 98 -2.87 0.54 8.79
C LEU A 98 -3.87 -0.34 8.01
N GLU A 99 -5.04 -0.68 8.56
CA GLU A 99 -6.06 -1.47 7.87
C GLU A 99 -6.60 -0.74 6.64
N THR A 100 -6.79 0.58 6.74
CA THR A 100 -7.25 1.45 5.64
C THR A 100 -6.21 1.53 4.52
N GLN A 101 -4.94 1.75 4.87
CA GLN A 101 -3.84 1.82 3.90
C GLN A 101 -3.58 0.47 3.22
N VAL A 102 -3.66 -0.64 3.96
CA VAL A 102 -3.61 -1.98 3.38
C VAL A 102 -4.81 -2.24 2.43
N ARG A 103 -5.90 -1.47 2.55
CA ARG A 103 -7.04 -1.50 1.61
C ARG A 103 -6.78 -0.72 0.32
N GLU A 104 -5.96 0.32 0.37
CA GLU A 104 -5.69 1.26 -0.72
C GLU A 104 -4.50 0.85 -1.62
N GLY A 105 -3.71 -0.16 -1.22
CA GLY A 105 -2.62 -0.69 -2.04
C GLY A 105 -1.28 -0.01 -1.72
N VAL A 106 -0.66 -0.43 -0.62
CA VAL A 106 0.58 0.17 -0.11
C VAL A 106 1.81 -0.59 -0.62
N ILE A 107 2.84 0.18 -0.93
CA ILE A 107 4.19 -0.30 -1.25
C ILE A 107 4.75 -1.07 -0.05
N ALA A 108 5.28 -2.27 -0.28
CA ALA A 108 5.76 -3.14 0.79
C ALA A 108 6.77 -2.47 1.73
N SER A 109 7.63 -1.59 1.19
CA SER A 109 8.61 -0.80 1.96
C SER A 109 7.97 0.14 2.99
N ASP A 110 6.91 0.86 2.61
CA ASP A 110 6.25 1.82 3.51
C ASP A 110 5.51 1.10 4.64
N LEU A 111 4.90 -0.04 4.30
CA LEU A 111 4.22 -0.87 5.29
C LEU A 111 5.23 -1.52 6.26
N ALA A 112 6.39 -1.95 5.75
CA ALA A 112 7.46 -2.50 6.58
C ALA A 112 7.97 -1.46 7.59
N GLN A 113 8.15 -0.21 7.14
CA GLN A 113 8.58 0.89 7.99
C GLN A 113 7.56 1.17 9.09
N LYS A 114 6.28 1.33 8.75
CA LYS A 114 5.22 1.61 9.73
C LYS A 114 5.01 0.49 10.74
N ILE A 115 5.09 -0.78 10.31
CA ILE A 115 5.01 -1.92 11.23
C ILE A 115 6.22 -1.92 12.18
N ASN A 116 7.41 -1.56 11.69
CA ASN A 116 8.61 -1.47 12.52
C ASN A 116 8.49 -0.35 13.57
N GLU A 117 8.06 0.85 13.15
CA GLU A 117 7.83 1.99 14.06
C GLU A 117 6.76 1.65 15.11
N SER A 118 5.67 0.99 14.69
CA SER A 118 4.62 0.55 15.61
C SER A 118 5.12 -0.50 16.61
N ALA A 119 6.00 -1.41 16.18
CA ALA A 119 6.63 -2.39 17.05
C ALA A 119 7.59 -1.75 18.07
N GLU A 120 8.38 -0.76 17.66
CA GLU A 120 9.29 0.01 18.54
C GLU A 120 8.51 0.82 19.58
N ILE A 121 7.38 1.44 19.19
CA ILE A 121 6.49 2.15 20.12
C ILE A 121 5.87 1.19 21.13
N LEU A 122 5.47 -0.01 20.69
CA LEU A 122 4.93 -1.06 21.57
C LEU A 122 5.98 -1.59 22.54
N GLU A 123 7.23 -1.76 22.08
CA GLU A 123 8.36 -2.17 22.91
C GLU A 123 8.67 -1.13 23.99
N GLY A 124 8.72 0.15 23.63
CA GLY A 124 8.93 1.25 24.57
C GLY A 124 7.83 1.40 25.64
N LYS A 125 6.62 0.89 25.36
CA LYS A 125 5.45 0.94 26.26
C LYS A 125 5.20 -0.36 27.02
N GLY A 126 6.10 -1.35 26.93
CA GLY A 126 6.02 -2.60 27.70
C GLY A 126 5.01 -3.62 27.18
N ALA A 127 4.64 -3.56 25.89
CA ALA A 127 3.75 -4.55 25.28
C ALA A 127 4.36 -5.96 25.30
N ALA A 128 3.51 -7.00 25.21
CA ALA A 128 4.00 -8.37 25.21
C ALA A 128 4.96 -8.64 24.05
N SER A 129 6.16 -9.14 24.40
CA SER A 129 7.23 -9.56 23.48
C SER A 129 6.72 -10.41 22.31
N ALA A 130 5.71 -11.25 22.52
CA ALA A 130 5.13 -12.09 21.49
C ALA A 130 4.49 -11.32 20.31
N ILE A 131 3.85 -10.17 20.57
CA ILE A 131 3.24 -9.34 19.52
C ILE A 131 4.35 -8.62 18.74
N ILE A 132 5.33 -8.07 19.45
CA ILE A 132 6.49 -7.38 18.86
C ILE A 132 7.23 -8.31 17.90
N VAL A 133 7.47 -9.57 18.28
CA VAL A 133 8.11 -10.57 17.41
C VAL A 133 7.27 -10.88 16.17
N LYS A 134 5.93 -10.96 16.29
CA LYS A 134 5.03 -11.16 15.14
C LYS A 134 5.10 -9.97 14.17
N MET A 135 5.12 -8.74 14.68
CA MET A 135 5.24 -7.52 13.88
C MET A 135 6.60 -7.43 13.17
N GLN A 136 7.70 -7.67 13.90
CA GLN A 136 9.05 -7.68 13.33
C GLN A 136 9.24 -8.78 12.27
N ARG A 137 8.54 -9.91 12.39
CA ARG A 137 8.51 -10.96 11.35
C ARG A 137 7.91 -10.42 10.06
N TRP A 138 6.80 -9.69 10.13
CA TRP A 138 6.20 -9.06 8.96
C TRP A 138 7.07 -7.95 8.38
N THR A 139 7.73 -7.15 9.20
CA THR A 139 8.73 -6.19 8.71
C THR A 139 9.81 -6.89 7.88
N ARG A 140 10.30 -8.07 8.30
CA ARG A 140 11.28 -8.85 7.51
C ARG A 140 10.68 -9.37 6.21
N ILE A 141 9.48 -9.94 6.24
CA ILE A 141 8.79 -10.45 5.03
C ILE A 141 8.58 -9.31 4.03
N LEU A 142 8.08 -8.16 4.48
CA LEU A 142 7.82 -7.00 3.63
C LEU A 142 9.11 -6.38 3.07
N ARG A 143 10.23 -6.46 3.80
CA ARG A 143 11.56 -6.05 3.28
C ARG A 143 12.15 -7.00 2.23
N THR A 144 11.60 -8.20 2.05
CA THR A 144 12.00 -9.08 0.93
C THR A 144 11.36 -8.69 -0.39
N TYR A 145 10.30 -7.90 -0.36
CA TYR A 145 9.74 -7.27 -1.55
C TYR A 145 10.64 -6.12 -2.00
N GLY A 146 10.70 -5.86 -3.31
CA GLY A 146 11.39 -4.70 -3.84
C GLY A 146 10.85 -3.40 -3.26
N ARG A 147 11.69 -2.35 -3.25
CA ARG A 147 11.38 -1.07 -2.59
C ARG A 147 10.07 -0.42 -3.07
N VAL A 148 9.62 -0.75 -4.29
CA VAL A 148 8.41 -0.21 -4.93
C VAL A 148 7.41 -1.34 -5.29
N ASP A 149 7.69 -2.58 -4.88
CA ASP A 149 6.84 -3.71 -5.24
C ASP A 149 5.55 -3.69 -4.42
N THR A 150 4.45 -4.03 -5.11
CA THR A 150 3.17 -4.27 -4.47
C THR A 150 3.20 -5.62 -3.75
N ILE A 151 2.57 -5.68 -2.58
CA ILE A 151 2.51 -6.90 -1.77
C ILE A 151 1.62 -7.92 -2.48
N SER A 152 2.00 -9.20 -2.43
CA SER A 152 1.15 -10.25 -3.00
C SER A 152 -0.24 -10.28 -2.33
N PRO A 153 -1.34 -10.53 -3.07
CA PRO A 153 -2.68 -10.54 -2.49
C PRO A 153 -2.86 -11.55 -1.34
N ALA A 154 -2.13 -12.67 -1.40
CA ALA A 154 -2.14 -13.71 -0.37
C ALA A 154 -1.49 -13.21 0.94
N ASP A 155 -0.32 -12.59 0.85
CA ASP A 155 0.36 -12.02 2.02
C ASP A 155 -0.41 -10.85 2.60
N LEU A 156 -1.04 -10.05 1.75
CA LEU A 156 -1.87 -8.93 2.17
C LEU A 156 -3.11 -9.41 2.95
N SER A 157 -3.77 -10.49 2.50
CA SER A 157 -4.88 -11.11 3.24
C SER A 157 -4.45 -11.68 4.59
N LYS A 158 -3.27 -12.31 4.64
CA LYS A 158 -2.71 -12.85 5.88
C LYS A 158 -2.33 -11.75 6.85
N LEU A 159 -1.66 -10.70 6.38
CA LEU A 159 -1.29 -9.54 7.17
C LEU A 159 -2.51 -8.83 7.76
N ARG A 160 -3.60 -8.68 6.99
CA ARG A 160 -4.87 -8.15 7.54
C ARG A 160 -5.42 -9.00 8.69
N THR A 161 -5.31 -10.32 8.58
CA THR A 161 -5.76 -11.24 9.62
C THR A 161 -4.90 -11.09 10.86
N ASP A 162 -3.58 -11.05 10.69
CA ASP A 162 -2.61 -10.88 11.78
C ASP A 162 -2.77 -9.52 12.46
N ILE A 163 -3.01 -8.43 11.73
CA ILE A 163 -3.30 -7.10 12.28
C ILE A 163 -4.56 -7.13 13.17
N LYS A 164 -5.62 -7.84 12.74
CA LYS A 164 -6.83 -8.02 13.55
C LYS A 164 -6.57 -8.81 14.82
N GLU A 165 -5.71 -9.82 14.77
CA GLU A 165 -5.28 -10.55 15.96
C GLU A 165 -4.45 -9.66 16.90
N TRP A 166 -3.53 -8.85 16.37
CA TRP A 166 -2.74 -7.91 17.16
C TRP A 166 -3.65 -6.89 17.86
N SER A 167 -4.64 -6.34 17.16
CA SER A 167 -5.63 -5.43 17.76
C SER A 167 -6.40 -6.09 18.90
N LYS A 168 -6.83 -7.36 18.74
CA LYS A 168 -7.49 -8.11 19.81
C LYS A 168 -6.57 -8.36 20.99
N ASP A 169 -5.31 -8.70 20.75
CA ASP A 169 -4.35 -9.00 21.81
C ASP A 169 -3.90 -7.72 22.56
N ILE A 170 -3.75 -6.59 21.86
CA ILE A 170 -3.53 -5.27 22.46
C ILE A 170 -4.75 -4.84 23.27
N SER A 171 -5.97 -5.09 22.77
CA SER A 171 -7.22 -4.78 23.50
C SER A 171 -7.34 -5.57 24.81
N LYS A 172 -6.78 -6.78 24.88
CA LYS A 172 -6.73 -7.59 26.13
C LYS A 172 -5.67 -7.10 27.12
N MET A 173 -4.74 -6.23 26.70
CA MET A 173 -3.79 -5.58 27.61
C MET A 173 -4.40 -4.36 28.33
N ARG A 174 -5.59 -3.92 27.91
CA ARG A 174 -6.38 -2.86 28.56
C ARG A 174 -7.08 -3.37 29.82
#